data_AF-A0A940D3V3-F1
#
_entry.id   AF-A0A940D3V3-F1
#
_cell.length_a   1.000
_cell.length_b   1.000
_cell.length_c   1.000
_cell.angle_alpha   90.00
_cell.angle_beta   90.00
_cell.angle_gamma   90.00
#
_symmetry.space_group_name_H-M   'P 1'
#
loop_
_entity.id
_entity.type
_entity.pdbx_description
1 polymer ?
#
loop_
_entity_poly.entity_id
_entity_poly.type
_entity_poly.pdbx_seq_one_letter_code
_entity_poly.pdbx_strand_id
1 'polypeptide(L)'
;MKKTTIKKGSIPPVFVLFLLLSILLLLYYFPDRSNAERAISNAAILVEEPVDGVQGFLLDTPGSSPSTSKIILLDLSKYREPEHLKNIFEKHKTIILTGASYFKPEELAEILDRYRVITGFMEFDERGMYVKEVIKARKYPELVFRVHQIKPKEYPNYDLESAVLRYIRAVRERSVDVLLFMKGSSETPSYTELVKETYSRLKEEKLLSNVVNPSRFPLTNSSTLGFLTGLIALLSWNLVLAIGYIITIIFSHTLSLTYLAIFGSISLYFLVMKITKRQLFKPWLGYILIFVSSLGLGMAINAQMVSPAYQNGILLFRGVKFSLLVLPALVFVLEILRRPIKKLALGDYVLLILFILGGIYYLLRSGNYSLVLDIERRFRDFLDNLLIVRPRFKEIIGYPFLILSIYGIYTKNGLSRAIVASVGSIPVVSVVNTFCHATAPLWTLVLRSTYGFVFGSIIGLIVYYIIKFLKSAKTRQSLTSEVEMNRNDAEESNKMQGDSDEQSG
;
A
#
# COMPACT_ATOMS: atom_id res chain seq x y z
N MET A 1 -49.91 2.45 -25.68
CA MET A 1 -48.43 2.52 -25.61
C MET A 1 -47.90 1.37 -24.77
N LYS A 2 -47.11 0.47 -25.38
CA LYS A 2 -46.54 -0.71 -24.74
C LYS A 2 -45.66 -0.31 -23.56
N LYS A 3 -45.91 -0.91 -22.39
CA LYS A 3 -44.96 -0.98 -21.26
C LYS A 3 -43.65 -1.54 -21.80
N THR A 4 -42.63 -0.69 -21.91
CA THR A 4 -41.25 -1.10 -22.15
C THR A 4 -40.80 -1.91 -20.96
N THR A 5 -40.78 -3.23 -21.15
CA THR A 5 -40.11 -4.20 -20.30
C THR A 5 -38.65 -3.76 -20.13
N ILE A 6 -38.30 -3.37 -18.91
CA ILE A 6 -36.93 -3.03 -18.51
C ILE A 6 -36.08 -4.28 -18.74
N LYS A 7 -35.23 -4.25 -19.77
CA LYS A 7 -34.22 -5.30 -20.05
C LYS A 7 -33.43 -5.60 -18.77
N LYS A 8 -33.25 -6.88 -18.43
CA LYS A 8 -32.26 -7.37 -17.46
C LYS A 8 -30.93 -6.64 -17.70
N GLY A 9 -30.45 -5.92 -16.69
CA GLY A 9 -29.35 -4.97 -16.85
C GLY A 9 -28.05 -5.66 -17.28
N SER A 10 -27.47 -5.19 -18.38
CA SER A 10 -26.11 -5.57 -18.77
C SER A 10 -25.08 -4.76 -17.99
N ILE A 11 -23.84 -5.29 -17.91
CA ILE A 11 -22.68 -4.52 -17.44
C ILE A 11 -22.50 -3.32 -18.38
N PRO A 12 -22.25 -2.10 -17.86
CA PRO A 12 -21.99 -0.95 -18.71
C PRO A 12 -20.82 -1.21 -19.67
N PRO A 13 -20.97 -0.95 -20.99
CA PRO A 13 -19.94 -1.24 -21.98
C PRO A 13 -18.60 -0.57 -21.67
N VAL A 14 -18.64 0.66 -21.16
CA VAL A 14 -17.45 1.42 -20.75
C VAL A 14 -16.69 0.72 -19.62
N PHE A 15 -17.39 0.07 -18.69
CA PHE A 15 -16.76 -0.71 -17.63
C PHE A 15 -16.13 -2.00 -18.14
N VAL A 16 -16.76 -2.65 -19.12
CA VAL A 16 -16.16 -3.81 -19.79
C VAL A 16 -14.87 -3.40 -20.50
N LEU A 17 -14.87 -2.25 -21.20
CA LEU A 17 -13.68 -1.69 -21.81
C LEU A 17 -12.57 -1.42 -20.77
N PHE A 18 -12.91 -0.86 -19.61
CA PHE A 18 -11.94 -0.69 -18.51
C PHE A 18 -11.31 -2.01 -18.08
N LEU A 19 -12.11 -3.07 -17.93
CA LEU A 19 -11.59 -4.40 -17.57
C LEU A 19 -10.68 -4.98 -18.65
N LEU A 20 -11.03 -4.80 -19.94
CA LEU A 20 -10.18 -5.22 -21.05
C LEU A 20 -8.85 -4.46 -21.08
N LEU A 21 -8.86 -3.14 -20.89
CA LEU A 21 -7.63 -2.34 -20.78
C LEU A 21 -6.79 -2.75 -19.56
N SER A 22 -7.42 -3.09 -18.44
CA SER A 22 -6.74 -3.61 -17.26
C SER A 22 -6.06 -4.96 -17.54
N ILE A 23 -6.68 -5.83 -18.34
CA ILE A 23 -6.06 -7.09 -18.80
C ILE A 23 -4.89 -6.79 -19.73
N LEU A 24 -4.98 -5.80 -20.62
CA LEU A 24 -3.85 -5.40 -21.45
C LEU A 24 -2.67 -4.89 -20.61
N LEU A 25 -2.92 -4.12 -19.55
CA LEU A 25 -1.84 -3.75 -18.60
C LEU A 25 -1.22 -5.00 -17.96
N LEU A 26 -2.02 -5.99 -17.58
CA LEU A 26 -1.51 -7.23 -17.02
C LEU A 26 -0.69 -8.05 -18.03
N LEU A 27 -1.06 -8.05 -19.31
CA LEU A 27 -0.38 -8.86 -20.33
C LEU A 27 0.86 -8.18 -20.90
N TYR A 28 0.87 -6.86 -21.03
CA TYR A 28 1.97 -6.13 -21.67
C TYR A 28 2.83 -5.37 -20.64
N TYR A 29 2.20 -4.57 -19.79
CA TYR A 29 2.95 -3.75 -18.83
C TYR A 29 3.60 -4.59 -17.72
N PHE A 30 2.90 -5.59 -17.18
CA PHE A 30 3.44 -6.39 -16.08
C PHE A 30 4.70 -7.18 -16.45
N PRO A 31 4.75 -7.93 -17.57
CA PRO A 31 5.97 -8.64 -17.98
C PRO A 31 7.11 -7.70 -18.31
N ASP A 32 6.85 -6.63 -19.06
CA ASP A 32 7.87 -5.64 -19.44
C ASP A 32 8.49 -5.02 -18.19
N ARG A 33 7.64 -4.58 -17.26
CA ARG A 33 8.09 -4.00 -15.98
C ARG A 33 8.88 -5.00 -15.16
N SER A 34 8.41 -6.24 -15.04
CA SER A 34 9.08 -7.27 -14.25
C SER A 34 10.44 -7.68 -14.83
N ASN A 35 10.53 -7.85 -16.15
CA ASN A 35 11.78 -8.20 -16.83
C ASN A 35 12.84 -7.10 -16.64
N ALA A 36 12.38 -5.86 -16.79
CA ALA A 36 13.23 -4.71 -16.66
C ALA A 36 13.68 -4.53 -15.19
N GLU A 37 12.80 -4.81 -14.21
CA GLU A 37 13.17 -4.84 -12.78
C GLU A 37 14.18 -5.94 -12.42
N ARG A 38 14.11 -7.13 -13.03
CA ARG A 38 15.09 -8.21 -12.76
C ARG A 38 16.53 -7.81 -13.10
N ALA A 39 16.70 -6.91 -14.06
CA ALA A 39 18.03 -6.41 -14.43
C ALA A 39 18.62 -5.43 -13.39
N ILE A 40 17.81 -4.89 -12.47
CA ILE A 40 18.21 -3.78 -11.56
C ILE A 40 17.88 -4.06 -10.08
N SER A 41 17.10 -5.09 -9.75
CA SER A 41 16.64 -5.35 -8.37
C SER A 41 17.71 -5.99 -7.46
N ASN A 42 18.98 -5.91 -7.84
CA ASN A 42 20.11 -6.43 -7.08
C ASN A 42 20.81 -5.28 -6.36
N ALA A 43 21.27 -5.51 -5.14
CA ALA A 43 21.94 -4.51 -4.34
C ALA A 43 23.43 -4.81 -4.18
N ALA A 44 24.24 -3.75 -4.24
CA ALA A 44 25.62 -3.80 -3.83
C ALA A 44 25.74 -3.60 -2.31
N ILE A 45 26.70 -4.28 -1.69
CA ILE A 45 27.04 -4.09 -0.29
C ILE A 45 28.17 -3.06 -0.19
N LEU A 46 28.00 -2.07 0.67
CA LEU A 46 28.99 -1.05 1.00
C LEU A 46 29.29 -1.12 2.50
N VAL A 47 30.55 -1.41 2.83
CA VAL A 47 31.01 -1.60 4.21
C VAL A 47 32.00 -0.52 4.61
N GLU A 48 31.93 -0.06 5.86
CA GLU A 48 32.92 0.83 6.48
C GLU A 48 34.27 0.13 6.73
N GLU A 49 34.25 -1.11 7.24
CA GLU A 49 35.43 -1.94 7.48
C GLU A 49 35.32 -3.26 6.70
N PRO A 50 36.43 -3.82 6.18
CA PRO A 50 36.39 -5.09 5.44
C PRO A 50 35.93 -6.24 6.35
N VAL A 51 35.11 -7.14 5.79
CA VAL A 51 34.61 -8.33 6.48
C VAL A 51 34.99 -9.58 5.69
N ASP A 52 35.66 -10.53 6.33
CA ASP A 52 36.11 -11.75 5.68
C ASP A 52 34.96 -12.53 5.05
N GLY A 53 35.15 -12.99 3.80
CA GLY A 53 34.15 -13.75 3.05
C GLY A 53 33.03 -12.91 2.43
N VAL A 54 33.05 -11.59 2.59
CA VAL A 54 32.06 -10.66 2.02
C VAL A 54 32.68 -9.89 0.86
N GLN A 55 32.08 -10.01 -0.32
CA GLN A 55 32.46 -9.20 -1.49
C GLN A 55 31.54 -7.98 -1.56
N GLY A 56 32.12 -6.78 -1.45
CA GLY A 56 31.40 -5.52 -1.48
C GLY A 56 32.34 -4.34 -1.70
N PHE A 57 31.77 -3.16 -1.84
CA PHE A 57 32.50 -1.90 -1.91
C PHE A 57 32.96 -1.48 -0.51
N LEU A 58 34.12 -0.85 -0.42
CA LEU A 58 34.59 -0.22 0.82
C LEU A 58 34.26 1.28 0.80
N LEU A 59 33.84 1.79 1.96
CA LEU A 59 33.65 3.23 2.17
C LEU A 59 35.01 3.93 2.05
N ASP A 60 35.05 5.00 1.25
CA ASP A 60 36.30 5.72 1.00
C ASP A 60 36.20 7.20 1.32
N THR A 61 37.37 7.80 1.51
CA THR A 61 37.48 9.23 1.81
C THR A 61 37.79 10.02 0.53
N PRO A 62 37.31 11.27 0.39
CA PRO A 62 37.51 12.07 -0.82
C PRO A 62 38.97 12.38 -1.21
N GLY A 63 39.94 12.11 -0.33
CA GLY A 63 41.38 12.35 -0.57
C GLY A 63 42.15 11.12 -1.05
N SER A 64 41.52 9.96 -1.16
CA SER A 64 42.16 8.72 -1.62
C SER A 64 42.30 8.68 -3.15
N SER A 65 43.19 7.81 -3.65
CA SER A 65 43.23 7.51 -5.08
C SER A 65 41.96 6.77 -5.52
N PRO A 66 41.38 7.09 -6.69
CA PRO A 66 40.17 6.44 -7.18
C PRO A 66 40.40 4.95 -7.35
N SER A 67 39.48 4.15 -6.77
CA SER A 67 39.45 2.70 -6.93
C SER A 67 38.06 2.27 -7.35
N THR A 68 37.99 1.28 -8.24
CA THR A 68 36.74 0.67 -8.70
C THR A 68 36.02 -0.11 -7.62
N SER A 69 36.71 -0.47 -6.52
CA SER A 69 36.14 -1.18 -5.35
C SER A 69 35.71 -0.26 -4.21
N LYS A 70 35.74 1.06 -4.42
CA LYS A 70 35.55 2.05 -3.36
C LYS A 70 34.48 3.09 -3.73
N ILE A 71 33.61 3.41 -2.79
CA ILE A 71 32.56 4.42 -2.97
C ILE A 71 32.76 5.52 -1.93
N ILE A 72 32.75 6.77 -2.40
CA ILE A 72 32.89 7.93 -1.52
C ILE A 72 31.55 8.29 -0.89
N LEU A 73 31.54 8.45 0.43
CA LEU A 73 30.49 9.15 1.15
C LEU A 73 30.93 10.60 1.37
N LEU A 74 30.28 11.51 0.64
CA LEU A 74 30.65 12.92 0.60
C LEU A 74 29.70 13.75 1.47
N ASP A 75 30.23 14.26 2.58
CA ASP A 75 29.53 15.23 3.44
C ASP A 75 29.72 16.64 2.89
N LEU A 76 28.66 17.16 2.26
CA LEU A 76 28.64 18.44 1.58
C LEU A 76 28.89 19.63 2.51
N SER A 77 28.66 19.48 3.82
CA SER A 77 28.88 20.56 4.79
C SER A 77 30.35 20.96 4.94
N LYS A 78 31.26 20.10 4.50
CA LYS A 78 32.72 20.31 4.59
C LYS A 78 33.30 21.09 3.40
N TYR A 79 32.50 21.38 2.37
CA TYR A 79 32.96 21.97 1.11
C TYR A 79 32.32 23.33 0.87
N ARG A 80 33.13 24.39 0.93
CA ARG A 80 32.69 25.79 0.73
C ARG A 80 32.96 26.32 -0.67
N GLU A 81 33.91 25.72 -1.39
CA GLU A 81 34.35 26.17 -2.70
C GLU A 81 33.98 25.15 -3.79
N PRO A 82 33.39 25.58 -4.92
CA PRO A 82 32.97 24.68 -5.99
C PRO A 82 34.13 23.88 -6.60
N GLU A 83 35.33 24.47 -6.68
CA GLU A 83 36.51 23.85 -7.30
C GLU A 83 36.93 22.54 -6.59
N HIS A 84 36.78 22.48 -5.26
CA HIS A 84 37.04 21.24 -4.52
C HIS A 84 36.09 20.12 -4.93
N LEU A 85 34.81 20.42 -5.14
CA LEU A 85 33.83 19.43 -5.59
C LEU A 85 34.11 18.99 -7.04
N LYS A 86 34.49 19.93 -7.92
CA LYS A 86 34.84 19.62 -9.32
C LYS A 86 36.00 18.63 -9.41
N ASN A 87 37.09 18.88 -8.67
CA ASN A 87 38.25 17.98 -8.62
C ASN A 87 37.89 16.57 -8.13
N ILE A 88 36.99 16.47 -7.15
CA ILE A 88 36.46 15.18 -6.67
C ILE A 88 35.66 14.49 -7.79
N PHE A 89 34.76 15.21 -8.47
CA PHE A 89 33.87 14.65 -9.49
C PHE A 89 34.56 14.31 -10.83
N GLU A 90 35.71 14.91 -11.09
CA GLU A 90 36.61 14.52 -12.18
C GLU A 90 37.19 13.13 -11.93
N LYS A 91 37.65 12.88 -10.71
CA LYS A 91 38.34 11.64 -10.31
C LYS A 91 37.40 10.50 -9.95
N HIS A 92 36.26 10.81 -9.32
CA HIS A 92 35.33 9.82 -8.77
C HIS A 92 33.96 9.94 -9.44
N LYS A 93 33.53 8.84 -10.07
CA LYS A 93 32.27 8.79 -10.82
C LYS A 93 31.08 8.28 -10.03
N THR A 94 31.28 7.60 -8.91
CA THR A 94 30.19 7.08 -8.04
C THR A 94 30.35 7.62 -6.64
N ILE A 95 29.37 8.40 -6.17
CA ILE A 95 29.44 9.14 -4.91
C ILE A 95 28.10 9.10 -4.21
N ILE A 96 28.09 8.95 -2.88
CA ILE A 96 26.91 9.08 -2.04
C ILE A 96 26.95 10.45 -1.37
N LEU A 97 25.90 11.25 -1.52
CA LEU A 97 25.82 12.59 -0.92
C LEU A 97 25.13 12.54 0.45
N THR A 98 25.68 13.30 1.39
CA THR A 98 25.07 13.57 2.70
C THR A 98 25.33 15.02 3.13
N GLY A 99 24.63 15.47 4.17
CA GLY A 99 24.73 16.83 4.68
C GLY A 99 24.05 17.89 3.81
N ALA A 100 24.22 19.15 4.19
CA ALA A 100 23.76 20.31 3.44
C ALA A 100 24.98 21.09 2.92
N SER A 101 24.87 21.63 1.72
CA SER A 101 25.92 22.47 1.14
C SER A 101 25.63 23.95 1.31
N TYR A 102 26.66 24.77 1.07
CA TYR A 102 26.54 26.23 0.94
C TYR A 102 26.01 26.66 -0.43
N PHE A 103 26.07 25.78 -1.43
CA PHE A 103 25.58 26.06 -2.80
C PHE A 103 24.06 25.91 -2.89
N LYS A 104 23.45 26.57 -3.88
CA LYS A 104 22.05 26.29 -4.20
C LYS A 104 21.90 24.86 -4.76
N PRO A 105 20.80 24.16 -4.48
CA PRO A 105 20.60 22.79 -4.98
C PRO A 105 20.76 22.65 -6.50
N GLU A 106 20.30 23.64 -7.26
CA GLU A 106 20.37 23.67 -8.73
C GLU A 106 21.82 23.77 -9.23
N GLU A 107 22.64 24.57 -8.56
CA GLU A 107 24.06 24.74 -8.92
C GLU A 107 24.83 23.43 -8.73
N LEU A 108 24.63 22.74 -7.60
CA LEU A 108 25.26 21.45 -7.36
C LEU A 108 24.75 20.39 -8.35
N ALA A 109 23.45 20.41 -8.68
CA ALA A 109 22.88 19.50 -9.67
C ALA A 109 23.52 19.69 -11.06
N GLU A 110 23.73 20.94 -11.49
CA GLU A 110 24.41 21.24 -12.75
C GLU A 110 25.86 20.73 -12.77
N ILE A 111 26.59 20.87 -11.66
CA ILE A 111 27.95 20.34 -11.54
C ILE A 111 27.93 18.81 -11.66
N LEU A 112 27.06 18.12 -10.91
CA LEU A 112 26.93 16.65 -10.95
C LEU A 112 26.58 16.16 -12.36
N ASP A 113 25.70 16.86 -13.07
CA ASP A 113 25.30 16.52 -14.42
C ASP A 113 26.39 16.78 -15.45
N ARG A 114 27.15 17.87 -15.31
CA ARG A 114 28.31 18.17 -16.17
C ARG A 114 29.34 17.05 -16.14
N TYR A 115 29.62 16.51 -14.95
CA TYR A 115 30.61 15.44 -14.76
C TYR A 115 30.04 14.03 -14.89
N ARG A 116 28.72 13.91 -15.15
CA ARG A 116 27.97 12.65 -15.23
C ARG A 116 28.19 11.75 -14.01
N VAL A 117 28.15 12.34 -12.82
CA VAL A 117 28.35 11.61 -11.56
C VAL A 117 27.14 10.73 -11.25
N ILE A 118 27.40 9.45 -11.01
CA ILE A 118 26.45 8.50 -10.45
C ILE A 118 26.29 8.81 -8.96
N THR A 119 25.11 9.27 -8.58
CA THR A 119 24.90 9.91 -7.27
C THR A 119 23.92 9.11 -6.40
N GLY A 120 24.37 8.73 -5.22
CA GLY A 120 23.59 8.01 -4.21
C GLY A 120 22.98 8.95 -3.19
N PHE A 121 21.78 8.63 -2.72
CA PHE A 121 21.16 9.33 -1.58
C PHE A 121 20.50 8.35 -0.59
N MET A 122 20.43 8.75 0.67
CA MET A 122 19.85 7.94 1.75
C MET A 122 18.31 7.96 1.72
N GLU A 123 17.67 6.79 1.66
CA GLU A 123 16.21 6.72 1.45
C GLU A 123 15.35 7.16 2.66
N PHE A 124 15.93 7.37 3.84
CA PHE A 124 15.24 7.87 5.05
C PHE A 124 16.06 8.89 5.84
N ASP A 125 16.84 9.71 5.15
CA ASP A 125 17.47 10.84 5.80
C ASP A 125 16.51 12.03 5.91
N GLU A 126 16.17 12.36 7.15
CA GLU A 126 15.35 13.52 7.52
C GLU A 126 16.12 14.83 7.39
N ARG A 127 17.44 14.78 7.61
CA ARG A 127 18.34 15.93 7.48
C ARG A 127 18.79 16.13 6.04
N GLY A 128 18.61 15.11 5.19
CA GLY A 128 18.96 15.11 3.77
C GLY A 128 17.98 15.84 2.84
N MET A 129 17.20 16.81 3.34
CA MET A 129 16.30 17.62 2.50
C MET A 129 17.08 18.31 1.37
N TYR A 130 18.25 18.86 1.68
CA TYR A 130 19.12 19.50 0.69
C TYR A 130 19.50 18.53 -0.45
N VAL A 131 20.01 17.34 -0.12
CA VAL A 131 20.37 16.31 -1.11
C VAL A 131 19.16 15.93 -1.97
N LYS A 132 17.97 15.79 -1.39
CA LYS A 132 16.75 15.50 -2.16
C LYS A 132 16.41 16.59 -3.17
N GLU A 133 16.58 17.87 -2.81
CA GLU A 133 16.35 18.97 -3.76
C GLU A 133 17.42 19.00 -4.87
N VAL A 134 18.69 18.73 -4.55
CA VAL A 134 19.77 18.59 -5.55
C VAL A 134 19.42 17.49 -6.55
N ILE A 135 19.04 16.31 -6.05
CA ILE A 135 18.68 15.15 -6.88
C ILE A 135 17.44 15.44 -7.74
N LYS A 136 16.45 16.19 -7.24
CA LYS A 136 15.27 16.61 -8.03
C LYS A 136 15.61 17.62 -9.12
N ALA A 137 16.62 18.47 -8.89
CA ALA A 137 17.07 19.47 -9.85
C ALA A 137 17.94 18.90 -10.98
N ARG A 138 18.38 17.63 -10.87
CA ARG A 138 19.18 16.98 -11.92
C ARG A 138 18.39 16.75 -13.20
N LYS A 139 19.08 16.92 -14.33
CA LYS A 139 18.58 16.62 -15.69
C LYS A 139 18.58 15.12 -16.00
N TYR A 140 19.48 14.36 -15.36
CA TYR A 140 19.69 12.93 -15.60
C TYR A 140 19.30 12.07 -14.39
N PRO A 141 17.98 11.87 -14.13
CA PRO A 141 17.50 11.07 -13.00
C PRO A 141 17.92 9.59 -13.05
N GLU A 142 18.37 9.09 -14.20
CA GLU A 142 18.94 7.75 -14.41
C GLU A 142 20.37 7.60 -13.87
N LEU A 143 21.04 8.69 -13.49
CA LEU A 143 22.35 8.69 -12.83
C LEU A 143 22.23 8.76 -11.30
N VAL A 144 21.08 8.38 -10.77
CA VAL A 144 20.76 8.43 -9.34
C VAL A 144 20.51 7.03 -8.84
N PHE A 145 21.04 6.68 -7.68
CA PHE A 145 20.75 5.43 -6.99
C PHE A 145 20.38 5.68 -5.53
N ARG A 146 19.72 4.69 -4.92
CA ARG A 146 19.20 4.74 -3.56
C ARG A 146 20.08 3.92 -2.64
N VAL A 147 20.34 4.48 -1.47
CA VAL A 147 21.13 3.84 -0.42
C VAL A 147 20.24 3.58 0.79
N HIS A 148 20.25 2.35 1.28
CA HIS A 148 19.65 1.99 2.56
C HIS A 148 20.72 1.89 3.63
N GLN A 149 20.41 2.43 4.80
CA GLN A 149 21.22 2.32 5.99
C GLN A 149 20.30 2.20 7.20
N ILE A 150 20.59 1.25 8.10
CA ILE A 150 20.12 1.32 9.47
C ILE A 150 21.11 2.22 10.21
N LYS A 151 20.65 3.33 10.80
CA LYS A 151 21.57 4.28 11.45
C LYS A 151 22.20 3.57 12.66
N PRO A 152 23.51 3.76 12.94
CA PRO A 152 24.17 3.16 14.11
C PRO A 152 23.41 3.36 15.42
N LYS A 153 22.79 4.53 15.62
CA LYS A 153 21.94 4.85 16.78
C LYS A 153 20.66 4.02 16.90
N GLU A 154 20.21 3.39 15.81
CA GLU A 154 19.01 2.54 15.79
C GLU A 154 19.33 1.07 16.12
N TYR A 155 20.61 0.66 16.11
CA TYR A 155 21.03 -0.73 16.33
C TYR A 155 20.48 -1.36 17.61
N PRO A 156 20.43 -0.65 18.76
CA PRO A 156 19.84 -1.20 19.99
C PRO A 156 18.36 -1.60 19.87
N ASN A 157 17.64 -1.16 18.84
CA ASN A 157 16.22 -1.47 18.64
C ASN A 157 15.98 -2.78 17.85
N TYR A 158 17.05 -3.48 17.47
CA TYR A 158 17.02 -4.66 16.61
C TYR A 158 17.85 -5.80 17.21
N ASP A 159 17.31 -7.01 17.13
CA ASP A 159 18.14 -8.22 17.13
C ASP A 159 18.78 -8.44 15.74
N LEU A 160 19.71 -9.40 15.65
CA LEU A 160 20.41 -9.70 14.39
C LEU A 160 19.43 -10.03 13.26
N GLU A 161 18.48 -10.93 13.51
CA GLU A 161 17.49 -11.39 12.53
C GLU A 161 16.63 -10.24 11.98
N SER A 162 16.07 -9.41 12.85
CA SER A 162 15.21 -8.28 12.46
C SER A 162 15.99 -7.19 11.73
N ALA A 163 17.27 -6.98 12.06
CA ALA A 163 18.18 -6.10 11.33
C ALA A 163 18.48 -6.64 9.92
N VAL A 164 18.85 -7.92 9.80
CA VAL A 164 19.07 -8.60 8.51
C VAL A 164 17.82 -8.51 7.65
N LEU A 165 16.65 -8.88 8.18
CA LEU A 165 15.37 -8.77 7.47
C LEU A 165 15.06 -7.33 7.05
N ARG A 166 15.45 -6.30 7.81
CA ARG A 166 15.29 -4.90 7.40
C ARG A 166 16.12 -4.57 6.15
N TYR A 167 17.36 -5.06 6.07
CA TYR A 167 18.21 -4.93 4.88
C TYR A 167 17.67 -5.73 3.68
N ILE A 168 17.30 -7.01 3.87
CA ILE A 168 16.73 -7.85 2.79
C ILE A 168 15.47 -7.21 2.20
N ARG A 169 14.57 -6.70 3.05
CA ARG A 169 13.36 -5.99 2.59
C ARG A 169 13.67 -4.67 1.88
N ALA A 170 14.79 -4.02 2.15
CA ALA A 170 15.21 -2.84 1.40
C ALA A 170 15.46 -3.18 -0.07
N VAL A 171 16.10 -4.31 -0.33
CA VAL A 171 16.35 -4.79 -1.70
C VAL A 171 15.06 -5.36 -2.30
N ARG A 172 14.49 -6.38 -1.65
CA ARG A 172 13.38 -7.17 -2.19
C ARG A 172 12.09 -6.36 -2.37
N GLU A 173 11.70 -5.55 -1.38
CA GLU A 173 10.41 -4.86 -1.40
C GLU A 173 10.50 -3.41 -1.91
N ARG A 174 11.70 -2.83 -1.97
CA ARG A 174 11.90 -1.40 -2.24
C ARG A 174 12.92 -1.11 -3.33
N SER A 175 13.59 -2.12 -3.90
CA SER A 175 14.60 -1.97 -4.96
C SER A 175 15.64 -0.91 -4.62
N VAL A 176 16.27 -1.06 -3.46
CA VAL A 176 17.45 -0.29 -3.08
C VAL A 176 18.68 -0.84 -3.79
N ASP A 177 19.51 0.07 -4.28
CA ASP A 177 20.66 -0.24 -5.12
C ASP A 177 21.93 -0.52 -4.29
N VAL A 178 22.07 0.13 -3.12
CA VAL A 178 23.23 -0.04 -2.22
C VAL A 178 22.81 -0.17 -0.76
N LEU A 179 23.36 -1.16 -0.07
CA LEU A 179 23.22 -1.34 1.37
C LEU A 179 24.48 -0.85 2.08
N LEU A 180 24.36 0.22 2.86
CA LEU A 180 25.46 0.77 3.66
C LEU A 180 25.42 0.18 5.08
N PHE A 181 26.57 -0.37 5.49
CA PHE A 181 26.84 -0.85 6.83
C PHE A 181 27.90 0.02 7.50
N MET A 182 27.53 0.64 8.60
CA MET A 182 28.43 1.42 9.45
C MET A 182 28.55 0.76 10.81
N LYS A 183 29.69 0.93 11.48
CA LYS A 183 29.94 0.39 12.79
C LYS A 183 29.05 1.06 13.83
N GLY A 184 28.39 0.23 14.62
CA GLY A 184 27.58 0.66 15.77
C GLY A 184 28.45 1.02 16.97
N SER A 185 27.92 1.86 17.86
CA SER A 185 28.46 1.99 19.22
C SER A 185 27.96 0.87 20.15
N SER A 186 26.93 0.13 19.74
CA SER A 186 26.37 -1.01 20.49
C SER A 186 27.00 -2.32 20.03
N GLU A 187 27.17 -3.26 20.97
CA GLU A 187 27.65 -4.62 20.70
C GLU A 187 26.61 -5.47 19.95
N THR A 188 25.33 -5.12 20.07
CA THR A 188 24.21 -5.84 19.43
C THR A 188 23.50 -4.97 18.39
N PRO A 189 23.27 -5.46 17.16
CA PRO A 189 23.89 -6.65 16.56
C PRO A 189 25.38 -6.42 16.23
N SER A 190 26.18 -7.49 16.28
CA SER A 190 27.60 -7.45 15.88
C SER A 190 27.73 -7.03 14.41
N TYR A 191 28.61 -6.07 14.14
CA TYR A 191 28.84 -5.54 12.78
C TYR A 191 29.19 -6.66 11.79
N THR A 192 30.17 -7.50 12.14
CA THR A 192 30.67 -8.57 11.29
C THR A 192 29.59 -9.62 11.00
N GLU A 193 28.80 -9.99 12.02
CA GLU A 193 27.71 -10.96 11.87
C GLU A 193 26.59 -10.40 11.00
N LEU A 194 26.18 -9.14 11.24
CA LEU A 194 25.15 -8.47 10.48
C LEU A 194 25.49 -8.42 8.99
N VAL A 195 26.73 -8.06 8.66
CA VAL A 195 27.20 -8.00 7.27
C VAL A 195 27.24 -9.40 6.65
N LYS A 196 27.82 -10.39 7.33
CA LYS A 196 27.94 -11.77 6.82
C LYS A 196 26.59 -12.43 6.58
N GLU A 197 25.69 -12.34 7.56
CA GLU A 197 24.35 -12.94 7.47
C GLU A 197 23.52 -12.27 6.38
N THR A 198 23.59 -10.94 6.27
CA THR A 198 22.92 -10.22 5.17
C THR A 198 23.50 -10.61 3.80
N TYR A 199 24.82 -10.73 3.68
CA TYR A 199 25.48 -11.18 2.45
C TYR A 199 25.04 -12.60 2.06
N SER A 200 25.00 -13.55 3.01
CA SER A 200 24.56 -14.93 2.74
C SER A 200 23.14 -14.97 2.20
N ARG A 201 22.20 -14.30 2.87
CA ARG A 201 20.79 -14.28 2.43
C ARG A 201 20.59 -13.61 1.07
N LEU A 202 21.28 -12.50 0.81
CA LEU A 202 21.23 -11.86 -0.51
C LEU A 202 21.77 -12.78 -1.61
N LYS A 203 22.82 -13.55 -1.31
CA LYS A 203 23.39 -14.53 -2.25
C LYS A 203 22.43 -15.69 -2.50
N GLU A 204 21.81 -16.24 -1.47
CA GLU A 204 20.81 -17.31 -1.56
C GLU A 204 19.59 -16.88 -2.41
N GLU A 205 19.12 -15.65 -2.22
CA GLU A 205 18.00 -15.08 -2.97
C GLU A 205 18.36 -14.52 -4.35
N LYS A 206 19.65 -14.57 -4.74
CA LYS A 206 20.18 -14.01 -6.00
C LYS A 206 19.90 -12.50 -6.15
N LEU A 207 19.95 -11.77 -5.03
CA LEU A 207 19.72 -10.32 -4.96
C LEU A 207 21.02 -9.50 -4.84
N LEU A 208 22.18 -10.13 -5.02
CA LEU A 208 23.48 -9.48 -4.85
C LEU A 208 24.00 -8.92 -6.18
N SER A 209 24.53 -7.70 -6.14
CA SER A 209 25.21 -7.05 -7.27
C SER A 209 26.65 -6.71 -6.93
N ASN A 210 27.55 -6.94 -7.88
CA ASN A 210 28.94 -6.50 -7.80
C ASN A 210 29.16 -5.09 -8.37
N VAL A 211 28.11 -4.46 -8.90
CA VAL A 211 28.15 -3.15 -9.55
C VAL A 211 27.02 -2.28 -9.03
N VAL A 212 27.30 -0.99 -8.80
CA VAL A 212 26.26 0.01 -8.56
C VAL A 212 25.70 0.45 -9.90
N ASN A 213 24.50 -0.02 -10.24
CA ASN A 213 23.86 0.30 -11.52
C ASN A 213 22.61 1.17 -11.32
N PRO A 214 22.73 2.51 -11.35
CA PRO A 214 21.59 3.43 -11.18
C PRO A 214 20.58 3.40 -12.34
N SER A 215 20.88 2.69 -13.44
CA SER A 215 20.14 2.84 -14.69
C SER A 215 18.73 2.29 -14.58
N ARG A 216 17.74 3.15 -14.84
CA ARG A 216 16.32 2.79 -14.93
C ARG A 216 15.79 3.20 -16.30
N PHE A 217 14.98 2.35 -16.90
CA PHE A 217 14.47 2.51 -18.25
C PHE A 217 13.11 3.24 -18.26
N PRO A 218 12.83 4.04 -19.30
CA PRO A 218 11.50 4.55 -19.57
C PRO A 218 10.65 3.49 -20.30
N LEU A 219 9.41 3.27 -19.85
CA LEU A 219 8.41 2.41 -20.53
C LEU A 219 7.27 3.27 -21.10
N THR A 220 7.56 4.04 -22.16
CA THR A 220 6.66 5.10 -22.67
C THR A 220 5.29 4.58 -23.11
N ASN A 221 5.22 3.44 -23.80
CA ASN A 221 3.96 2.85 -24.26
C ASN A 221 3.03 2.46 -23.10
N SER A 222 3.60 2.01 -21.98
CA SER A 222 2.82 1.61 -20.80
C SER A 222 2.17 2.82 -20.12
N SER A 223 2.83 3.99 -20.14
CA SER A 223 2.27 5.23 -19.56
C SER A 223 0.99 5.66 -20.28
N THR A 224 0.97 5.60 -21.62
CA THR A 224 -0.21 5.92 -22.42
C THR A 224 -1.36 4.95 -22.14
N LEU A 225 -1.05 3.65 -22.07
CA LEU A 225 -2.04 2.63 -21.73
C LEU A 225 -2.61 2.83 -20.32
N GLY A 226 -1.75 3.19 -19.35
CA GLY A 226 -2.15 3.54 -17.99
C GLY A 226 -3.08 4.76 -17.94
N PHE A 227 -2.75 5.81 -18.68
CA PHE A 227 -3.58 7.00 -18.82
C PHE A 227 -4.97 6.67 -19.39
N LEU A 228 -5.03 5.94 -20.52
CA LEU A 228 -6.29 5.54 -21.14
C LEU A 228 -7.12 4.67 -20.20
N THR A 229 -6.51 3.71 -19.53
CA THR A 229 -7.19 2.84 -18.56
C THR A 229 -7.80 3.66 -17.42
N GLY A 230 -7.04 4.62 -16.87
CA GLY A 230 -7.53 5.53 -15.83
C GLY A 230 -8.68 6.42 -16.30
N LEU A 231 -8.61 6.92 -17.53
CA LEU A 231 -9.68 7.72 -18.13
C LEU A 231 -10.97 6.91 -18.30
N ILE A 232 -10.89 5.69 -18.83
CA ILE A 232 -12.05 4.80 -18.99
C ILE A 232 -12.61 4.38 -17.61
N ALA A 233 -11.77 4.22 -16.59
CA ALA A 233 -12.23 3.95 -15.22
C ALA A 233 -13.17 5.04 -14.68
N LEU A 234 -12.83 6.31 -14.92
CA LEU A 234 -13.66 7.45 -14.52
C LEU A 234 -14.92 7.58 -15.39
N LEU A 235 -14.78 7.42 -16.70
CA LEU A 235 -15.91 7.43 -17.65
C LEU A 235 -16.94 6.34 -17.34
N SER A 236 -16.51 5.23 -16.74
CA SER A 236 -17.40 4.14 -16.32
C SER A 236 -18.46 4.60 -15.30
N TRP A 237 -18.23 5.71 -14.59
CA TRP A 237 -19.17 6.28 -13.64
C TRP A 237 -19.69 7.68 -14.04
N ASN A 238 -18.80 8.60 -14.44
CA ASN A 238 -19.18 10.00 -14.69
C ASN A 238 -18.21 10.72 -15.66
N LEU A 239 -18.77 11.33 -16.71
CA LEU A 239 -18.03 12.10 -17.72
C LEU A 239 -17.29 13.31 -17.14
N VAL A 240 -17.89 14.01 -16.17
CA VAL A 240 -17.29 15.20 -15.54
C VAL A 240 -16.00 14.85 -14.81
N LEU A 241 -15.95 13.68 -14.16
CA LEU A 241 -14.73 13.22 -13.49
C LEU A 241 -13.62 12.89 -14.50
N ALA A 242 -13.98 12.32 -15.65
CA ALA A 242 -13.02 12.05 -16.73
C ALA A 242 -12.46 13.34 -17.35
N ILE A 243 -13.31 14.35 -17.58
CA ILE A 243 -12.87 15.68 -18.03
C ILE A 243 -11.96 16.33 -16.98
N GLY A 244 -12.36 16.26 -15.70
CA GLY A 244 -11.55 16.75 -14.58
C GLY A 244 -10.16 16.11 -14.55
N TYR A 245 -10.06 14.81 -14.83
CA TYR A 245 -8.77 14.12 -14.92
C TYR A 245 -7.89 14.67 -16.05
N ILE A 246 -8.44 14.86 -17.25
CA ILE A 246 -7.72 15.47 -18.39
C ILE A 246 -7.21 16.87 -18.02
N ILE A 247 -8.07 17.69 -17.39
CA ILE A 247 -7.70 19.03 -16.92
C ILE A 247 -6.55 18.95 -15.93
N THR A 248 -6.61 18.07 -14.92
CA THR A 248 -5.54 17.95 -13.92
C THR A 248 -4.19 17.53 -14.50
N ILE A 249 -4.17 16.74 -15.58
CA ILE A 249 -2.94 16.34 -16.26
C ILE A 249 -2.24 17.55 -16.89
N ILE A 250 -3.01 18.45 -17.49
CA ILE A 250 -2.49 19.68 -18.12
C ILE A 250 -1.79 20.55 -17.07
N PHE A 251 -2.35 20.64 -15.86
CA PHE A 251 -1.77 21.43 -14.77
C PHE A 251 -0.59 20.74 -14.07
N SER A 252 -0.74 19.46 -13.72
CA SER A 252 0.31 18.71 -13.03
C SER A 252 0.08 17.20 -13.09
N HIS A 253 1.06 16.49 -13.65
CA HIS A 253 1.09 15.03 -13.65
C HIS A 253 1.04 14.42 -12.23
N THR A 254 1.60 15.09 -11.22
CA THR A 254 1.55 14.54 -9.84
C THR A 254 0.15 14.66 -9.24
N LEU A 255 -0.53 15.77 -9.52
CA LEU A 255 -1.92 15.98 -9.07
C LEU A 255 -2.89 15.07 -9.80
N SER A 256 -2.68 14.81 -11.09
CA SER A 256 -3.55 13.90 -11.86
C SER A 256 -3.52 12.47 -11.33
N LEU A 257 -2.37 11.95 -10.91
CA LEU A 257 -2.27 10.64 -10.27
C LEU A 257 -3.07 10.59 -8.96
N THR A 258 -2.99 11.67 -8.16
CA THR A 258 -3.74 11.79 -6.90
C THR A 258 -5.24 11.84 -7.17
N TYR A 259 -5.64 12.62 -8.18
CA TYR A 259 -7.02 12.72 -8.65
C TYR A 259 -7.56 11.36 -9.08
N LEU A 260 -6.80 10.63 -9.91
CA LEU A 260 -7.19 9.31 -10.39
C LEU A 260 -7.30 8.29 -9.25
N ALA A 261 -6.38 8.31 -8.28
CA ALA A 261 -6.45 7.43 -7.12
C ALA A 261 -7.73 7.67 -6.30
N ILE A 262 -8.11 8.92 -6.07
CA ILE A 262 -9.32 9.27 -5.30
C ILE A 262 -10.58 8.97 -6.11
N PHE A 263 -10.75 9.65 -7.25
CA PHE A 263 -11.98 9.61 -8.02
C PHE A 263 -12.16 8.29 -8.76
N GLY A 264 -11.07 7.62 -9.15
CA GLY A 264 -11.11 6.27 -9.70
C GLY A 264 -11.61 5.26 -8.68
N SER A 265 -11.08 5.30 -7.45
CA SER A 265 -11.54 4.42 -6.36
C SER A 265 -13.02 4.63 -6.05
N ILE A 266 -13.46 5.89 -5.99
CA ILE A 266 -14.88 6.27 -5.82
C ILE A 266 -15.73 5.72 -6.97
N SER A 267 -15.34 5.99 -8.21
CA SER A 267 -16.08 5.62 -9.41
C SER A 267 -16.28 4.11 -9.48
N LEU A 268 -15.21 3.34 -9.34
CA LEU A 268 -15.24 1.88 -9.42
C LEU A 268 -15.98 1.26 -8.24
N TYR A 269 -15.77 1.74 -7.01
CA TYR A 269 -16.48 1.23 -5.83
C TYR A 269 -18.00 1.40 -5.98
N PHE A 270 -18.48 2.61 -6.27
CA PHE A 270 -19.92 2.86 -6.39
C PHE A 270 -20.53 2.16 -7.60
N LEU A 271 -19.80 2.07 -8.72
CA LEU A 271 -20.24 1.35 -9.90
C LEU A 271 -20.45 -0.14 -9.62
N VAL A 272 -19.44 -0.80 -9.07
CA VAL A 272 -19.51 -2.23 -8.78
C VAL A 272 -20.53 -2.52 -7.68
N MET A 273 -20.62 -1.68 -6.65
CA MET A 273 -21.67 -1.80 -5.62
C MET A 273 -23.08 -1.61 -6.20
N LYS A 274 -23.27 -0.71 -7.17
CA LYS A 274 -24.55 -0.52 -7.88
C LYS A 274 -24.92 -1.75 -8.72
N ILE A 275 -23.96 -2.31 -9.46
CA ILE A 275 -24.12 -3.54 -10.25
C ILE A 275 -24.49 -4.72 -9.34
N THR A 276 -23.78 -4.86 -8.22
CA THR A 276 -24.00 -5.93 -7.23
C THR A 276 -25.37 -5.82 -6.57
N LYS A 277 -25.77 -4.61 -6.15
CA LYS A 277 -27.09 -4.38 -5.51
C LYS A 277 -28.27 -4.57 -6.47
N ARG A 278 -28.08 -4.32 -7.77
CA ARG A 278 -29.10 -4.59 -8.81
C ARG A 278 -29.28 -6.09 -9.12
N GLN A 279 -28.56 -6.97 -8.41
CA GLN A 279 -28.58 -8.42 -8.60
C GLN A 279 -28.33 -8.83 -10.05
N LEU A 280 -27.48 -8.08 -10.77
CA LEU A 280 -27.09 -8.46 -12.13
C LEU A 280 -26.30 -9.78 -12.13
N PHE A 281 -25.58 -10.07 -11.05
CA PHE A 281 -24.88 -11.33 -10.79
C PHE A 281 -24.91 -11.70 -9.31
N LYS A 282 -24.39 -12.90 -8.99
CA LYS A 282 -24.24 -13.37 -7.61
C LYS A 282 -23.32 -12.41 -6.80
N PRO A 283 -23.60 -12.15 -5.50
CA PRO A 283 -22.85 -11.18 -4.70
C PRO A 283 -21.34 -11.42 -4.63
N TRP A 284 -20.90 -12.69 -4.64
CA TRP A 284 -19.48 -13.06 -4.65
C TRP A 284 -18.75 -12.59 -5.91
N LEU A 285 -19.44 -12.48 -7.05
CA LEU A 285 -18.84 -11.96 -8.27
C LEU A 285 -18.61 -10.44 -8.16
N GLY A 286 -19.53 -9.72 -7.51
CA GLY A 286 -19.35 -8.30 -7.16
C GLY A 286 -18.13 -8.07 -6.27
N TYR A 287 -17.92 -8.95 -5.29
CA TYR A 287 -16.74 -8.94 -4.41
C TYR A 287 -15.43 -9.09 -5.21
N ILE A 288 -15.36 -10.09 -6.10
CA ILE A 288 -14.20 -10.29 -6.97
C ILE A 288 -13.99 -9.10 -7.92
N LEU A 289 -15.07 -8.56 -8.50
CA LEU A 289 -15.00 -7.40 -9.39
C LEU A 289 -14.46 -6.17 -8.68
N ILE A 290 -14.76 -5.95 -7.39
CA ILE A 290 -14.15 -4.87 -6.59
C ILE A 290 -12.64 -5.06 -6.52
N PHE A 291 -12.15 -6.27 -6.22
CA PHE A 291 -10.72 -6.54 -6.15
C PHE A 291 -10.03 -6.36 -7.50
N VAL A 292 -10.55 -6.99 -8.56
CA VAL A 292 -9.97 -6.92 -9.91
C VAL A 292 -9.96 -5.49 -10.44
N SER A 293 -11.04 -4.72 -10.24
CA SER A 293 -11.10 -3.32 -10.67
C SER A 293 -10.13 -2.43 -9.87
N SER A 294 -9.96 -2.68 -8.56
CA SER A 294 -8.97 -1.97 -7.74
C SER A 294 -7.54 -2.26 -8.18
N LEU A 295 -7.25 -3.51 -8.54
CA LEU A 295 -5.94 -3.94 -9.06
C LEU A 295 -5.67 -3.32 -10.43
N GLY A 296 -6.65 -3.31 -11.33
CA GLY A 296 -6.55 -2.64 -12.64
C GLY A 296 -6.31 -1.13 -12.53
N LEU A 297 -7.03 -0.45 -11.63
CA LEU A 297 -6.80 0.97 -11.34
C LEU A 297 -5.42 1.23 -10.74
N GLY A 298 -4.98 0.38 -9.80
CA GLY A 298 -3.63 0.45 -9.23
C GLY A 298 -2.55 0.33 -10.31
N MET A 299 -2.64 -0.69 -11.17
CA MET A 299 -1.72 -0.86 -12.30
C MET A 299 -1.73 0.33 -13.26
N ALA A 300 -2.90 0.89 -13.55
CA ALA A 300 -3.02 2.07 -14.40
C ALA A 300 -2.30 3.31 -13.83
N ILE A 301 -2.31 3.48 -12.51
CA ILE A 301 -1.56 4.54 -11.82
C ILE A 301 -0.05 4.23 -11.84
N ASN A 302 0.36 3.00 -11.55
CA ASN A 302 1.77 2.60 -11.54
C ASN A 302 2.41 2.71 -12.93
N ALA A 303 1.67 2.35 -13.98
CA ALA A 303 2.13 2.44 -15.38
C ALA A 303 2.43 3.88 -15.82
N GLN A 304 1.81 4.88 -15.20
CA GLN A 304 2.12 6.29 -15.44
C GLN A 304 3.34 6.79 -14.62
N MET A 305 3.84 5.99 -13.68
CA MET A 305 4.99 6.29 -12.83
C MET A 305 6.26 5.53 -13.26
N VAL A 306 6.38 5.20 -14.54
CA VAL A 306 7.51 4.43 -15.10
C VAL A 306 8.72 5.28 -15.47
N SER A 307 8.74 6.59 -15.19
CA SER A 307 9.93 7.40 -15.46
C SER A 307 11.06 7.07 -14.47
N PRO A 308 12.35 7.21 -14.86
CA PRO A 308 13.47 6.98 -13.95
C PRO A 308 13.36 7.78 -12.65
N ALA A 309 12.80 8.99 -12.70
CA ALA A 309 12.59 9.85 -11.52
C ALA A 309 11.64 9.23 -10.48
N TYR A 310 10.53 8.60 -10.89
CA TYR A 310 9.64 7.92 -9.95
C TYR A 310 10.24 6.63 -9.43
N GLN A 311 10.88 5.87 -10.31
CA GLN A 311 11.49 4.61 -9.93
C GLN A 311 12.62 4.84 -8.92
N ASN A 312 13.53 5.80 -9.16
CA ASN A 312 14.59 6.19 -8.23
C ASN A 312 14.08 6.89 -6.97
N GLY A 313 12.77 7.06 -6.78
CA GLY A 313 12.19 7.69 -5.59
C GLY A 313 12.48 9.19 -5.47
N ILE A 314 12.90 9.83 -6.58
CA ILE A 314 13.12 11.28 -6.68
C ILE A 314 11.76 11.98 -6.66
N LEU A 315 10.86 11.50 -7.51
CA LEU A 315 9.45 11.88 -7.51
C LEU A 315 8.66 10.82 -6.74
N LEU A 316 7.73 11.29 -5.92
CA LEU A 316 6.88 10.44 -5.09
C LEU A 316 5.42 10.78 -5.35
N PHE A 317 4.56 9.78 -5.23
CA PHE A 317 3.12 9.99 -5.21
C PHE A 317 2.74 10.90 -4.03
N ARG A 318 2.00 11.97 -4.30
CA ARG A 318 1.51 12.92 -3.28
C ARG A 318 0.07 12.61 -2.91
N GLY A 319 -0.35 13.03 -1.72
CA GLY A 319 -1.74 12.89 -1.29
C GLY A 319 -2.14 11.49 -0.80
N VAL A 320 -1.18 10.65 -0.38
CA VAL A 320 -1.43 9.31 0.20
C VAL A 320 -2.51 9.33 1.28
N LYS A 321 -2.42 10.25 2.24
CA LYS A 321 -3.41 10.34 3.34
C LYS A 321 -4.81 10.66 2.83
N PHE A 322 -4.91 11.55 1.84
CA PHE A 322 -6.19 11.91 1.23
C PHE A 322 -6.79 10.75 0.43
N SER A 323 -6.00 10.09 -0.42
CA SER A 323 -6.47 8.94 -1.21
C SER A 323 -6.96 7.79 -0.35
N LEU A 324 -6.36 7.60 0.83
CA LEU A 324 -6.74 6.58 1.79
C LEU A 324 -7.99 6.90 2.62
N LEU A 325 -8.34 8.18 2.79
CA LEU A 325 -9.43 8.60 3.68
C LEU A 325 -10.72 8.96 2.93
N VAL A 326 -10.62 9.55 1.75
CA VAL A 326 -11.78 10.17 1.07
C VAL A 326 -12.87 9.14 0.78
N LEU A 327 -12.54 7.96 0.24
CA LEU A 327 -13.56 6.94 -0.06
C LEU A 327 -14.23 6.40 1.23
N PRO A 328 -13.50 5.91 2.26
CA PRO A 328 -14.13 5.48 3.50
C PRO A 328 -15.00 6.55 4.17
N ALA A 329 -14.52 7.79 4.22
CA ALA A 329 -15.28 8.90 4.78
C ALA A 329 -16.55 9.21 3.96
N LEU A 330 -16.44 9.26 2.63
CA LEU A 330 -17.57 9.49 1.74
C LEU A 330 -18.63 8.37 1.88
N VAL A 331 -18.20 7.11 1.93
CA VAL A 331 -19.10 5.97 2.14
C VAL A 331 -19.81 6.07 3.49
N PHE A 332 -19.09 6.42 4.56
CA PHE A 332 -19.66 6.61 5.89
C PHE A 332 -20.76 7.68 5.88
N VAL A 333 -20.44 8.87 5.36
CA VAL A 333 -21.37 10.01 5.29
C VAL A 333 -22.60 9.69 4.43
N LEU A 334 -22.39 9.13 3.23
CA LEU A 334 -23.51 8.78 2.34
C LEU A 334 -24.42 7.71 2.94
N GLU A 335 -23.86 6.73 3.66
CA GLU A 335 -24.70 5.74 4.32
C GLU A 335 -25.53 6.39 5.44
N ILE A 336 -24.98 7.30 6.25
CA ILE A 336 -25.75 8.05 7.25
C ILE A 336 -26.87 8.88 6.60
N LEU A 337 -26.57 9.63 5.54
CA LEU A 337 -27.55 10.48 4.86
C LEU A 337 -28.69 9.68 4.22
N ARG A 338 -28.39 8.51 3.65
CA ARG A 338 -29.41 7.65 3.00
C ARG A 338 -30.45 7.08 3.95
N ARG A 339 -30.07 6.83 5.20
CA ARG A 339 -30.98 6.32 6.23
C ARG A 339 -30.60 6.98 7.56
N PRO A 340 -31.24 8.11 7.91
CA PRO A 340 -30.93 8.81 9.14
C PRO A 340 -31.15 7.88 10.33
N ILE A 341 -30.25 7.99 11.30
CA ILE A 341 -30.22 7.14 12.47
C ILE A 341 -31.42 7.51 13.35
N LYS A 342 -32.34 6.58 13.57
CA LYS A 342 -33.58 6.86 14.32
C LYS A 342 -33.35 6.88 15.84
N LYS A 343 -32.53 5.96 16.36
CA LYS A 343 -32.10 5.87 17.76
C LYS A 343 -30.71 5.24 17.80
N LEU A 344 -29.80 5.84 18.56
CA LEU A 344 -28.48 5.27 18.85
C LEU A 344 -28.61 4.39 20.10
N ALA A 345 -28.25 3.11 20.00
CA ALA A 345 -28.09 2.26 21.17
C ALA A 345 -26.72 2.53 21.83
N LEU A 346 -26.55 2.15 23.10
CA LEU A 346 -25.24 2.23 23.79
C LEU A 346 -24.12 1.55 22.96
N GLY A 347 -24.45 0.43 22.31
CA GLY A 347 -23.53 -0.27 21.41
C GLY A 347 -23.11 0.55 20.18
N ASP A 348 -23.96 1.45 19.66
CA ASP A 348 -23.60 2.33 18.54
C ASP A 348 -22.58 3.40 18.97
N TYR A 349 -22.66 3.90 20.20
CA TYR A 349 -21.67 4.84 20.75
C TYR A 349 -20.31 4.17 20.92
N VAL A 350 -20.27 2.96 21.48
CA VAL A 350 -19.03 2.17 21.61
C VAL A 350 -18.42 1.90 20.24
N LEU A 351 -19.24 1.50 19.26
CA LEU A 351 -18.78 1.28 17.88
C LEU A 351 -18.23 2.55 17.23
N LEU A 352 -18.86 3.71 17.47
CA LEU A 352 -18.38 5.00 16.97
C LEU A 352 -17.02 5.36 17.57
N ILE A 353 -16.85 5.21 18.88
CA ILE A 353 -15.58 5.47 19.57
C ILE A 353 -14.48 4.56 19.01
N LEU A 354 -14.75 3.26 18.89
CA LEU A 354 -13.79 2.30 18.29
C LEU A 354 -13.46 2.64 16.84
N PHE A 355 -14.44 3.07 16.05
CA PHE A 355 -14.22 3.50 14.67
C PHE A 355 -13.34 4.75 14.58
N ILE A 356 -13.57 5.75 15.44
CA ILE A 356 -12.74 6.97 15.50
C ILE A 356 -11.32 6.62 15.95
N LEU A 357 -11.15 5.84 17.02
CA LEU A 357 -9.83 5.41 17.50
C LEU A 357 -9.09 4.59 16.44
N GLY A 358 -9.78 3.67 15.77
CA GLY A 358 -9.23 2.90 14.65
C GLY A 358 -8.84 3.79 13.46
N GLY A 359 -9.64 4.81 13.15
CA GLY A 359 -9.34 5.81 12.12
C GLY A 359 -8.12 6.67 12.45
N ILE A 360 -7.99 7.11 13.70
CA ILE A 360 -6.81 7.84 14.19
C ILE A 360 -5.58 6.95 14.08
N TYR A 361 -5.65 5.71 14.59
CA TYR A 361 -4.55 4.76 14.50
C TYR A 361 -4.13 4.51 13.05
N TYR A 362 -5.10 4.32 12.15
CA TYR A 362 -4.87 4.15 10.72
C TYR A 362 -4.12 5.32 10.08
N LEU A 363 -4.48 6.56 10.44
CA LEU A 363 -3.82 7.76 9.93
C LEU A 363 -2.41 7.94 10.51
N LEU A 364 -2.23 7.68 11.81
CA LEU A 364 -0.92 7.72 12.46
C LEU A 364 0.03 6.68 11.84
N ARG A 365 -0.46 5.46 11.59
CA ARG A 365 0.31 4.36 11.00
C ARG A 365 0.78 4.61 9.58
N SER A 366 0.08 5.47 8.82
CA SER A 366 0.45 5.84 7.45
C SER A 366 1.70 6.72 7.35
N GLY A 367 2.24 7.22 8.48
CA GLY A 367 3.45 8.04 8.55
C GLY A 367 4.76 7.24 8.71
N ASN A 368 5.88 7.92 8.44
CA ASN A 368 7.24 7.33 8.45
C ASN A 368 7.76 6.93 9.83
N TYR A 369 7.25 7.55 10.90
CA TYR A 369 7.54 7.19 12.29
C TYR A 369 6.22 7.03 13.01
N SER A 370 5.79 5.79 13.18
CA SER A 370 4.52 5.49 13.84
C SER A 370 4.73 4.56 15.01
N LEU A 371 4.01 4.84 16.09
CA LEU A 371 3.82 3.92 17.20
C LEU A 371 3.12 2.67 16.64
N VAL A 372 3.81 1.54 16.70
CA VAL A 372 3.28 0.24 16.29
C VAL A 372 3.01 -0.55 17.56
N LEU A 373 1.80 -1.08 17.69
CA LEU A 373 1.46 -1.96 18.80
C LEU A 373 2.32 -3.23 18.74
N ASP A 374 2.82 -3.72 19.88
CA ASP A 374 3.68 -4.91 19.92
C ASP A 374 2.99 -6.17 19.34
N ILE A 375 1.67 -6.28 19.52
CA ILE A 375 0.86 -7.34 18.89
C ILE A 375 0.87 -7.22 17.36
N GLU A 376 0.74 -6.01 16.81
CA GLU A 376 0.86 -5.81 15.36
C GLU A 376 2.27 -6.18 14.90
N ARG A 377 3.30 -5.81 15.65
CA ARG A 377 4.70 -6.12 15.33
C ARG A 377 4.92 -7.63 15.26
N ARG A 378 4.56 -8.37 16.32
CA ARG A 378 4.68 -9.84 16.37
C ARG A 378 3.90 -10.53 15.26
N PHE A 379 2.67 -10.08 14.97
CA PHE A 379 1.88 -10.64 13.89
C PHE A 379 2.54 -10.40 12.52
N ARG A 380 3.15 -9.22 12.32
CA ARG A 380 3.88 -8.91 11.09
C ARG A 380 5.17 -9.70 10.95
N ASP A 381 5.86 -9.94 12.05
CA ASP A 381 7.08 -10.76 12.07
C ASP A 381 6.73 -12.23 11.78
N PHE A 382 5.62 -12.75 12.33
CA PHE A 382 5.08 -14.06 11.97
C PHE A 382 4.76 -14.17 10.47
N LEU A 383 4.10 -13.16 9.90
CA LEU A 383 3.81 -13.12 8.47
C LEU A 383 5.07 -12.97 7.60
N ASP A 384 6.08 -12.21 8.07
CA ASP A 384 7.38 -12.08 7.39
C ASP A 384 8.10 -13.44 7.30
N ASN A 385 8.02 -14.26 8.36
CA ASN A 385 8.64 -15.58 8.39
C ASN A 385 7.90 -16.62 7.52
N LEU A 386 6.58 -16.46 7.38
CA LEU A 386 5.74 -17.40 6.62
C LEU A 386 5.64 -17.05 5.12
N LEU A 387 5.70 -15.76 4.77
CA LEU A 387 5.38 -15.26 3.43
C LEU A 387 6.54 -14.51 2.80
N ILE A 388 6.63 -14.58 1.47
CA ILE A 388 7.66 -13.87 0.68
C ILE A 388 7.53 -12.34 0.80
N VAL A 389 6.28 -11.85 0.86
CA VAL A 389 5.94 -10.43 0.99
C VAL A 389 4.80 -10.30 1.99
N ARG A 390 4.91 -9.38 2.95
CA ARG A 390 3.82 -9.15 3.91
C ARG A 390 2.59 -8.54 3.25
N PRO A 391 1.39 -9.10 3.48
CA PRO A 391 0.14 -8.44 3.13
C PRO A 391 -0.06 -7.16 3.95
N ARG A 392 -0.82 -6.20 3.41
CA ARG A 392 -1.20 -5.01 4.17
C ARG A 392 -2.22 -5.39 5.23
N PHE A 393 -1.91 -5.12 6.50
CA PHE A 393 -2.79 -5.41 7.63
C PHE A 393 -4.21 -4.81 7.46
N LYS A 394 -4.30 -3.61 6.88
CA LYS A 394 -5.57 -2.95 6.55
C LYS A 394 -6.46 -3.73 5.56
N GLU A 395 -5.88 -4.55 4.69
CA GLU A 395 -6.63 -5.39 3.76
C GLU A 395 -7.22 -6.61 4.47
N ILE A 396 -6.41 -7.26 5.32
CA ILE A 396 -6.85 -8.40 6.15
C ILE A 396 -8.07 -8.01 7.00
N ILE A 397 -8.09 -6.80 7.56
CA ILE A 397 -9.24 -6.29 8.31
C ILE A 397 -10.38 -5.86 7.38
N GLY A 398 -10.08 -5.16 6.28
CA GLY A 398 -11.11 -4.55 5.44
C GLY A 398 -11.96 -5.55 4.64
N TYR A 399 -11.38 -6.65 4.15
CA TYR A 399 -12.12 -7.63 3.34
C TYR A 399 -13.27 -8.34 4.08
N PRO A 400 -13.11 -8.75 5.36
CA PRO A 400 -14.22 -9.18 6.19
C PRO A 400 -15.39 -8.19 6.20
N PHE A 401 -15.12 -6.90 6.42
CA PHE A 401 -16.15 -5.87 6.41
C PHE A 401 -16.77 -5.65 5.03
N LEU A 402 -16.00 -5.81 3.95
CA LEU A 402 -16.54 -5.75 2.59
C LEU A 402 -17.54 -6.88 2.33
N ILE A 403 -17.22 -8.11 2.76
CA ILE A 403 -18.13 -9.26 2.68
C ILE A 403 -19.40 -8.97 3.48
N LEU A 404 -19.29 -8.52 4.73
CA LEU A 404 -20.45 -8.17 5.56
C LEU A 404 -21.30 -7.07 4.92
N SER A 405 -20.68 -6.06 4.32
CA SER A 405 -21.36 -4.99 3.60
C SER A 405 -22.14 -5.50 2.38
N ILE A 406 -21.53 -6.34 1.53
CA ILE A 406 -22.14 -6.90 0.32
C ILE A 406 -23.35 -7.80 0.66
N TYR A 407 -23.21 -8.62 1.70
CA TYR A 407 -24.28 -9.52 2.15
C TYR A 407 -25.29 -8.86 3.11
N GLY A 408 -25.15 -7.56 3.39
CA GLY A 408 -26.12 -6.81 4.21
C GLY A 408 -26.14 -7.21 5.69
N ILE A 409 -25.03 -7.72 6.23
CA ILE A 409 -24.93 -8.16 7.62
C ILE A 409 -24.55 -6.97 8.51
N TYR A 410 -25.57 -6.22 8.92
CA TYR A 410 -25.48 -5.11 9.87
C TYR A 410 -26.87 -4.79 10.44
N THR A 411 -26.93 -3.95 11.48
CA THR A 411 -28.22 -3.48 12.02
C THR A 411 -28.84 -2.47 11.04
N LYS A 412 -30.15 -2.62 10.75
CA LYS A 412 -30.85 -1.76 9.78
C LYS A 412 -31.05 -0.32 10.26
N ASN A 413 -31.09 -0.10 11.57
CA ASN A 413 -31.47 1.16 12.21
C ASN A 413 -30.32 1.86 12.97
N GLY A 414 -29.13 1.24 13.05
CA GLY A 414 -27.99 1.76 13.82
C GLY A 414 -26.82 2.22 12.95
N LEU A 415 -25.74 2.61 13.61
CA LEU A 415 -24.52 3.14 12.98
C LEU A 415 -23.69 2.03 12.31
N SER A 416 -23.88 0.77 12.73
CA SER A 416 -23.11 -0.38 12.25
C SER A 416 -23.07 -0.52 10.72
N ARG A 417 -24.15 -0.18 9.99
CA ARG A 417 -24.16 -0.19 8.52
C ARG A 417 -23.13 0.78 7.93
N ALA A 418 -23.09 2.02 8.42
CA ALA A 418 -22.19 3.05 7.92
C ALA A 418 -20.74 2.67 8.21
N ILE A 419 -20.46 2.16 9.41
CA ILE A 419 -19.14 1.66 9.80
C ILE A 419 -18.73 0.48 8.93
N VAL A 420 -19.58 -0.54 8.80
CA VAL A 420 -19.27 -1.76 8.03
C VAL A 420 -19.02 -1.43 6.55
N ALA A 421 -19.84 -0.57 5.94
CA ALA A 421 -19.63 -0.14 4.57
C ALA A 421 -18.36 0.72 4.42
N SER A 422 -18.09 1.61 5.37
CA SER A 422 -16.89 2.47 5.36
C SER A 422 -15.60 1.65 5.47
N VAL A 423 -15.51 0.79 6.49
CA VAL A 423 -14.36 -0.12 6.67
C VAL A 423 -14.25 -1.10 5.50
N GLY A 424 -15.38 -1.60 4.98
CA GLY A 424 -15.41 -2.45 3.80
C GLY A 424 -14.93 -1.78 2.52
N SER A 425 -14.84 -0.45 2.46
CA SER A 425 -14.27 0.28 1.32
C SER A 425 -12.74 0.46 1.41
N ILE A 426 -12.13 0.22 2.59
CA ILE A 426 -10.68 0.33 2.82
C ILE A 426 -9.85 -0.57 1.88
N PRO A 427 -10.24 -1.83 1.59
CA PRO A 427 -9.47 -2.66 0.66
C PRO A 427 -9.28 -2.02 -0.72
N VAL A 428 -10.27 -1.29 -1.23
CA VAL A 428 -10.18 -0.61 -2.55
C VAL A 428 -9.06 0.42 -2.55
N VAL A 429 -9.10 1.37 -1.60
CA VAL A 429 -8.06 2.40 -1.49
C VAL A 429 -6.72 1.83 -1.06
N SER A 430 -6.71 0.72 -0.32
CA SER A 430 -5.49 0.02 0.07
C SER A 430 -4.77 -0.57 -1.13
N VAL A 431 -5.50 -1.33 -1.97
CA VAL A 431 -4.95 -1.93 -3.18
C VAL A 431 -4.45 -0.82 -4.11
N VAL A 432 -5.24 0.22 -4.37
CA VAL A 432 -4.79 1.34 -5.22
C VAL A 432 -3.52 1.98 -4.66
N ASN A 433 -3.47 2.24 -3.35
CA ASN A 433 -2.29 2.79 -2.69
C ASN A 433 -1.07 1.84 -2.73
N THR A 434 -1.28 0.52 -2.79
CA THR A 434 -0.18 -0.44 -3.00
C THR A 434 0.62 -0.11 -4.25
N PHE A 435 -0.08 0.25 -5.32
CA PHE A 435 0.51 0.56 -6.62
C PHE A 435 1.01 2.01 -6.75
N CYS A 436 0.69 2.90 -5.81
CA CYS A 436 1.28 4.25 -5.76
C CYS A 436 2.78 4.26 -5.39
N HIS A 437 3.32 3.12 -4.93
CA HIS A 437 4.74 2.97 -4.61
C HIS A 437 5.53 2.53 -5.86
N ALA A 438 5.98 3.50 -6.66
CA ALA A 438 6.69 3.23 -7.92
C ALA A 438 8.10 2.61 -7.77
N THR A 439 8.70 2.71 -6.59
CA THR A 439 10.04 2.16 -6.34
C THR A 439 10.02 0.66 -6.05
N ALA A 440 8.88 0.12 -5.60
CA ALA A 440 8.76 -1.28 -5.25
C ALA A 440 8.55 -2.13 -6.51
N PRO A 441 9.14 -3.35 -6.59
CA PRO A 441 8.95 -4.20 -7.75
C PRO A 441 7.48 -4.55 -7.96
N LEU A 442 7.00 -4.49 -9.21
CA LEU A 442 5.58 -4.67 -9.53
C LEU A 442 5.03 -6.03 -9.07
N TRP A 443 5.84 -7.09 -9.16
CA TRP A 443 5.44 -8.42 -8.70
C TRP A 443 5.16 -8.45 -7.18
N THR A 444 5.93 -7.69 -6.38
CA THR A 444 5.70 -7.57 -4.92
C THR A 444 4.40 -6.85 -4.63
N LEU A 445 4.03 -5.85 -5.45
CA LEU A 445 2.79 -5.08 -5.30
C LEU A 445 1.56 -5.94 -5.55
N VAL A 446 1.61 -6.76 -6.60
CA VAL A 446 0.55 -7.73 -6.92
C VAL A 446 0.45 -8.79 -5.83
N LEU A 447 1.56 -9.45 -5.48
CA LEU A 447 1.55 -10.54 -4.50
C LEU A 447 1.02 -10.06 -3.13
N ARG A 448 1.44 -8.88 -2.69
CA ARG A 448 0.97 -8.25 -1.46
C ARG A 448 -0.56 -8.06 -1.42
N SER A 449 -1.11 -7.55 -2.53
CA SER A 449 -2.56 -7.32 -2.65
C SER A 449 -3.33 -8.64 -2.75
N THR A 450 -2.77 -9.63 -3.45
CA THR A 450 -3.34 -10.98 -3.56
C THR A 450 -3.36 -11.69 -2.21
N TYR A 451 -2.28 -11.63 -1.43
CA TYR A 451 -2.28 -12.18 -0.07
C TYR A 451 -3.29 -11.48 0.83
N GLY A 452 -3.37 -10.14 0.78
CA GLY A 452 -4.39 -9.37 1.50
C GLY A 452 -5.80 -9.86 1.16
N PHE A 453 -6.09 -10.04 -0.14
CA PHE A 453 -7.36 -10.57 -0.62
C PHE A 453 -7.63 -12.00 -0.14
N VAL A 454 -6.69 -12.93 -0.28
CA VAL A 454 -6.89 -14.34 0.09
C VAL A 454 -7.10 -14.48 1.60
N PHE A 455 -6.18 -13.99 2.42
CA PHE A 455 -6.28 -14.12 3.88
C PHE A 455 -7.47 -13.34 4.45
N GLY A 456 -7.71 -12.12 3.95
CA GLY A 456 -8.88 -11.33 4.33
C GLY A 456 -10.20 -12.00 3.93
N SER A 457 -10.27 -12.65 2.77
CA SER A 457 -11.45 -13.40 2.33
C SER A 457 -11.71 -14.61 3.23
N ILE A 458 -10.68 -15.38 3.59
CA ILE A 458 -10.80 -16.55 4.48
C ILE A 458 -11.39 -16.12 5.83
N ILE A 459 -10.80 -15.10 6.46
CA ILE A 459 -11.28 -14.57 7.74
C ILE A 459 -12.71 -14.03 7.58
N GLY A 460 -13.00 -13.31 6.49
CA GLY A 460 -14.31 -12.74 6.24
C GLY A 460 -15.40 -13.79 6.05
N LEU A 461 -15.10 -14.90 5.39
CA LEU A 461 -16.02 -16.04 5.25
C LEU A 461 -16.28 -16.73 6.59
N ILE A 462 -15.24 -16.95 7.40
CA ILE A 462 -15.38 -17.50 8.75
C ILE A 462 -16.31 -16.61 9.59
N VAL A 463 -16.05 -15.30 9.63
CA VAL A 463 -16.87 -14.33 10.36
C VAL A 463 -18.31 -14.32 9.84
N TYR A 464 -18.50 -14.34 8.53
CA TYR A 464 -19.82 -14.41 7.89
C TYR A 464 -20.63 -15.63 8.36
N TYR A 465 -20.03 -16.82 8.34
CA TYR A 465 -20.70 -18.07 8.75
C TYR A 465 -20.97 -18.12 10.25
N ILE A 466 -20.05 -17.64 11.09
CA ILE A 466 -20.27 -17.52 12.54
C ILE A 466 -21.48 -16.63 12.82
N ILE A 467 -21.56 -15.44 12.22
CA ILE A 467 -22.70 -14.53 12.44
C ILE A 467 -24.01 -15.16 11.95
N LYS A 468 -23.98 -15.86 10.81
CA LYS A 468 -25.16 -16.57 10.29
C LYS A 468 -25.62 -17.68 11.23
N PHE A 469 -24.69 -18.46 11.76
CA PHE A 469 -24.97 -19.51 12.73
C PHE A 469 -25.57 -18.94 14.03
N LEU A 470 -24.97 -17.90 14.61
CA LEU A 470 -25.46 -17.26 15.83
C LEU A 470 -26.87 -16.66 15.64
N LYS A 471 -27.17 -16.06 14.48
CA LYS A 471 -28.53 -15.59 14.16
C LYS A 471 -29.52 -16.74 14.07
N SER A 472 -29.16 -17.83 13.39
CA SER A 472 -30.01 -19.01 13.28
C SER A 472 -30.26 -19.66 14.65
N ALA A 473 -29.26 -19.70 15.53
CA ALA A 473 -29.39 -20.22 16.89
C ALA A 473 -30.34 -19.35 17.73
N LYS A 474 -30.20 -18.02 17.67
CA LYS A 474 -31.07 -17.09 18.40
C LYS A 474 -32.53 -17.15 17.94
N THR A 475 -32.78 -17.30 16.64
CA THR A 475 -34.14 -17.49 16.11
C THR A 475 -34.75 -18.82 16.56
N ARG A 476 -33.96 -19.90 16.61
CA ARG A 476 -34.43 -21.18 17.15
C ARG A 476 -34.76 -21.09 18.64
N GLN A 477 -33.92 -20.40 19.41
CA GLN A 477 -34.13 -20.19 20.84
C GLN A 477 -35.39 -19.35 21.11
N SER A 478 -35.62 -18.25 20.38
CA SER A 478 -36.84 -17.45 20.56
C SER A 478 -38.12 -18.24 20.24
N LEU A 479 -38.10 -19.06 19.18
CA LEU A 479 -39.23 -19.92 18.82
C LEU A 479 -39.50 -21.00 19.88
N THR A 480 -38.46 -21.55 20.52
CA THR A 480 -38.65 -22.52 21.61
C THR A 480 -39.19 -21.85 22.87
N SER A 481 -38.70 -20.66 23.22
CA SER A 481 -39.23 -19.88 24.34
C SER A 481 -40.69 -19.47 24.15
N GLU A 482 -41.10 -19.11 22.92
CA GLU A 482 -42.47 -18.73 22.59
C GLU A 482 -43.42 -19.95 22.64
N VAL A 483 -42.95 -21.13 22.22
CA VAL A 483 -43.70 -22.39 22.35
C VAL A 483 -43.83 -22.84 23.81
N GLU A 484 -42.79 -22.72 24.63
CA GLU A 484 -42.85 -23.01 26.07
C GLU A 484 -43.80 -22.06 26.82
N MET A 485 -43.79 -20.77 26.49
CA MET A 485 -44.68 -19.79 27.10
C MET A 485 -46.15 -20.08 26.76
N ASN A 486 -46.47 -20.30 25.48
CA ASN A 486 -47.83 -20.65 25.06
C ASN A 486 -48.33 -21.98 25.65
N ARG A 487 -47.42 -22.94 25.91
CA ARG A 487 -47.78 -24.20 26.57
C ARG A 487 -48.08 -24.01 28.05
N ASN A 488 -47.29 -23.20 28.76
CA ASN A 488 -47.53 -22.89 30.16
C ASN A 488 -48.85 -22.13 30.35
N ASP A 489 -49.16 -21.17 29.47
CA ASP A 489 -50.43 -20.43 29.49
C ASP A 489 -51.65 -21.35 29.22
N ALA A 490 -51.48 -22.37 28.36
CA ALA A 490 -52.51 -23.38 28.10
C ALA A 490 -52.71 -24.37 29.27
N GLU A 491 -51.63 -24.72 29.98
CA GLU A 491 -51.70 -25.56 31.18
C GLU A 491 -52.29 -24.80 32.39
N GLU A 492 -52.04 -23.50 32.53
CA GLU A 492 -52.68 -22.64 33.54
C GLU A 492 -54.17 -22.43 33.29
N SER A 493 -54.59 -22.20 32.03
CA SER A 493 -56.01 -22.02 31.70
C SER A 493 -56.83 -23.31 31.90
N ASN A 494 -56.30 -24.49 31.57
CA ASN A 494 -56.95 -25.76 31.88
C ASN A 494 -57.05 -26.05 33.39
N LYS A 495 -56.07 -25.61 34.20
CA LYS A 495 -56.15 -25.73 35.66
C LYS A 495 -57.24 -24.84 36.26
N MET A 496 -57.38 -23.60 35.78
CA MET A 496 -58.44 -22.70 36.25
C MET A 496 -59.84 -23.20 35.87
N GLN A 497 -59.97 -23.89 34.74
CA GLN A 497 -61.26 -24.44 34.28
C GLN A 497 -61.64 -25.73 35.03
N GLY A 498 -60.66 -26.54 35.44
CA GLY A 498 -60.89 -27.70 36.31
C GLY A 498 -61.31 -27.33 37.73
N ASP A 499 -60.71 -26.29 38.33
CA ASP A 499 -61.08 -25.80 39.67
C ASP A 499 -62.47 -25.14 39.71
N SER A 500 -62.95 -24.56 38.59
CA SER A 500 -64.30 -23.99 38.51
C SER A 500 -65.41 -25.05 38.42
N ASP A 501 -65.12 -26.20 37.83
CA ASP A 501 -66.10 -27.30 37.74
C ASP A 501 -66.23 -28.05 39.07
N GLU A 502 -65.15 -28.15 39.87
CA GLU A 502 -65.15 -28.79 41.20
C GLU A 502 -65.87 -27.97 42.29
N GLN A 503 -66.07 -26.66 42.12
CA GLN A 503 -66.85 -25.82 43.05
C GLN A 503 -68.36 -25.75 42.70
N SER A 504 -68.81 -26.45 41.65
CA SER A 504 -70.20 -26.40 41.15
C SER A 504 -70.99 -27.72 41.27
N GLY A 505 -70.37 -28.77 41.81
CA GLY A 505 -71.02 -30.03 42.21
C GLY A 505 -71.18 -30.12 43.72
#